data_AF-A0A973RE21-F1
#
_entry.id   AF-A0A973RE21-F1
#
_cell.length_a   1.000
_cell.length_b   1.000
_cell.length_c   1.000
_cell.angle_alpha   90.00
_cell.angle_beta   90.00
_cell.angle_gamma   90.00
#
_symmetry.space_group_name_H-M   'P 1'
#
loop_
_entity.id
_entity.type
_entity.pdbx_description
1 polymer ?
#
loop_
_entity_poly.entity_id
_entity_poly.type
_entity_poly.pdbx_seq_one_letter_code
_entity_poly.pdbx_strand_id
1 'polypeptide(L)'
;RVSAAGEVLLGVEVALAGARPARAPLRQAMVQRTFETWTHADDIRAATGRTPEPPRGDHVRLIAEFGLALLPRALKGPRRDVSATVVLTGPGGGTWTVPLSPASGRVAALVSAEAVDFCRLMAGRRPPATFPYAAEGDPALARDLVHAAATLGCD
;
A
#
# COMPACT_ATOMS: atom_id res chain seq x y z
N ARG A 1 -20.68 -15.06 0.15
CA ARG A 1 -20.88 -14.99 1.63
C ARG A 1 -19.92 -15.99 2.25
N VAL A 2 -19.11 -15.56 3.21
CA VAL A 2 -18.23 -16.47 3.96
C VAL A 2 -19.07 -17.12 5.07
N SER A 3 -18.85 -18.41 5.37
CA SER A 3 -19.52 -19.07 6.50
C SER A 3 -18.98 -18.54 7.83
N ALA A 4 -19.71 -18.71 8.94
CA ALA A 4 -19.22 -18.36 10.27
C ALA A 4 -17.89 -19.05 10.60
N ALA A 5 -17.72 -20.31 10.20
CA ALA A 5 -16.44 -21.02 10.31
C ALA A 5 -15.32 -20.37 9.46
N GLY A 6 -15.66 -19.86 8.28
CA GLY A 6 -14.72 -19.11 7.45
C GLY A 6 -14.34 -17.75 8.05
N GLU A 7 -15.25 -17.06 8.72
CA GLU A 7 -14.91 -15.81 9.44
C GLU A 7 -13.94 -16.05 10.59
N VAL A 8 -14.15 -17.13 11.37
CA VAL A 8 -13.22 -17.55 12.42
C VAL A 8 -11.84 -17.85 11.84
N LEU A 9 -11.77 -18.57 10.72
CA LEU A 9 -10.49 -18.88 10.06
C LEU A 9 -9.76 -17.62 9.58
N LEU A 10 -10.49 -16.64 9.02
CA LEU A 10 -9.91 -15.39 8.54
C LEU A 10 -9.33 -14.50 9.65
N GLY A 11 -9.76 -14.73 10.89
CA GLY A 11 -9.24 -14.08 12.09
C GLY A 11 -8.03 -14.77 12.72
N VAL A 12 -7.61 -15.95 12.24
CA VAL A 12 -6.46 -16.67 12.82
C VAL A 12 -5.19 -15.88 12.58
N GLU A 13 -4.45 -15.59 13.66
CA GLU A 13 -3.17 -14.91 13.59
C GLU A 13 -2.10 -15.80 12.92
N VAL A 14 -1.49 -15.29 11.86
CA VAL A 14 -0.41 -15.96 11.12
C VAL A 14 0.76 -15.00 10.94
N ALA A 15 1.94 -15.54 10.63
CA ALA A 15 3.10 -14.72 10.28
C ALA A 15 2.91 -14.10 8.89
N LEU A 16 3.14 -12.79 8.78
CA LEU A 16 3.31 -12.10 7.51
C LEU A 16 4.69 -12.43 6.93
N ALA A 17 4.86 -12.32 5.62
CA ALA A 17 6.15 -12.45 4.98
C ALA A 17 7.06 -11.23 5.28
N GLY A 18 8.37 -11.47 5.32
CA GLY A 18 9.40 -10.43 5.54
C GLY A 18 10.50 -10.88 6.51
N ALA A 19 11.60 -10.12 6.57
CA ALA A 19 12.78 -10.47 7.38
C ALA A 19 12.52 -10.52 8.89
N ARG A 20 11.53 -9.78 9.38
CA ARG A 20 11.04 -9.81 10.77
C ARG A 20 9.52 -9.92 10.75
N PRO A 21 8.98 -11.15 10.68
CA PRO A 21 7.56 -11.36 10.41
C PRO A 21 6.69 -10.91 11.58
N ALA A 22 5.86 -9.89 11.35
CA ALA A 22 4.79 -9.53 12.28
C ALA A 22 3.65 -10.56 12.19
N ARG A 23 2.86 -10.69 13.26
CA ARG A 23 1.62 -11.47 13.23
C ARG A 23 0.44 -10.58 12.87
N ALA A 24 -0.44 -11.12 12.03
CA ALA A 24 -1.68 -10.48 11.63
C ALA A 24 -2.74 -11.53 11.30
N PRO A 25 -4.03 -11.15 11.19
CA PRO A 25 -5.08 -12.08 10.79
C PRO A 25 -4.80 -12.69 9.41
N LEU A 26 -5.19 -13.95 9.20
CA LEU A 26 -5.02 -14.68 7.94
C LEU A 26 -5.52 -13.88 6.74
N ARG A 27 -6.61 -13.12 6.89
CA ARG A 27 -7.10 -12.20 5.86
C ARG A 27 -6.01 -11.27 5.34
N GLN A 28 -5.22 -10.68 6.23
CA GLN A 28 -4.15 -9.76 5.87
C GLN A 28 -2.99 -10.48 5.18
N ALA A 29 -2.64 -11.68 5.64
CA ALA A 29 -1.63 -12.52 4.99
C ALA A 29 -2.03 -12.90 3.56
N MET A 30 -3.31 -13.20 3.31
CA MET A 30 -3.80 -13.46 1.95
C MET A 30 -3.72 -12.23 1.04
N VAL A 31 -3.95 -11.02 1.58
CA VAL A 31 -3.77 -9.78 0.82
C VAL A 31 -2.29 -9.56 0.49
N GLN A 32 -1.40 -9.73 1.47
CA GLN A 32 0.05 -9.67 1.22
C GLN A 32 0.47 -10.69 0.15
N ARG A 33 -0.05 -11.92 0.23
CA ARG A 33 0.30 -12.94 -0.76
C ARG A 33 -0.24 -12.65 -2.14
N THR A 34 -1.42 -12.03 -2.23
CA THR A 34 -1.97 -11.54 -3.50
C THR A 34 -1.08 -10.46 -4.10
N PHE A 35 -0.59 -9.53 -3.27
CA PHE A 35 0.35 -8.49 -3.66
C PHE A 35 1.69 -9.06 -4.19
N GLU A 36 2.32 -9.96 -3.44
CA GLU A 36 3.59 -10.60 -3.85
C GLU A 36 3.44 -11.42 -5.13
N THR A 37 2.38 -12.23 -5.21
CA THR A 37 2.15 -13.11 -6.36
C THR A 37 1.93 -12.28 -7.63
N TRP A 38 1.14 -11.20 -7.55
CA TRP A 38 0.96 -10.31 -8.68
C TRP A 38 2.26 -9.57 -9.04
N THR A 39 2.97 -9.03 -8.05
CA THR A 39 4.24 -8.33 -8.27
C THR A 39 5.22 -9.20 -9.05
N HIS A 40 5.44 -10.44 -8.60
CA HIS A 40 6.38 -11.34 -9.26
C HIS A 40 5.86 -11.88 -10.60
N ALA A 41 4.54 -11.96 -10.80
CA ALA A 41 3.97 -12.28 -12.11
C ALA A 41 4.18 -11.14 -13.12
N ASP A 42 4.14 -9.87 -12.66
CA ASP A 42 4.51 -8.69 -13.46
C ASP A 42 6.04 -8.63 -13.69
N ASP A 43 6.87 -9.00 -12.70
CA ASP A 43 8.34 -9.10 -12.86
C ASP A 43 8.70 -10.11 -13.98
N ILE A 44 8.06 -11.29 -13.99
CA ILE A 44 8.24 -12.31 -15.04
C ILE A 44 7.75 -11.80 -16.40
N ARG A 45 6.63 -11.08 -16.46
CA ARG A 45 6.14 -10.47 -17.70
C ARG A 45 7.17 -9.50 -18.27
N ALA A 46 7.70 -8.61 -17.44
CA ALA A 46 8.72 -7.66 -17.85
C ALA A 46 9.98 -8.37 -18.38
N ALA A 47 10.47 -9.38 -17.66
CA ALA A 47 11.64 -10.17 -18.07
C ALA A 47 11.43 -10.95 -19.39
N THR A 48 10.19 -11.24 -19.75
CA THR A 48 9.81 -11.99 -20.97
C THR A 48 9.21 -11.11 -22.07
N GLY A 49 9.27 -9.77 -21.93
CA GLY A 49 8.76 -8.83 -22.94
C GLY A 49 7.23 -8.78 -23.06
N ARG A 50 6.49 -9.24 -22.04
CA ARG A 50 5.03 -9.21 -21.99
C ARG A 50 4.52 -7.97 -21.28
N THR A 51 3.35 -7.49 -21.68
CA THR A 51 2.68 -6.35 -21.05
C THR A 51 2.30 -6.65 -19.59
N PRO A 52 2.51 -5.72 -18.64
CA PRO A 52 2.03 -5.85 -17.28
C PRO A 52 0.50 -6.00 -17.21
N GLU A 53 0.00 -6.77 -16.24
CA GLU A 53 -1.42 -7.10 -16.12
C GLU A 53 -1.89 -6.93 -14.67
N PRO A 54 -2.62 -5.85 -14.34
CA PRO A 54 -3.10 -5.64 -12.98
C PRO A 54 -4.19 -6.67 -12.61
N PRO A 55 -4.33 -7.00 -11.31
CA PRO A 55 -5.46 -7.80 -10.85
C PRO A 55 -6.76 -6.98 -10.94
N ARG A 56 -7.89 -7.64 -10.66
CA ARG A 56 -9.20 -6.96 -10.57
C ARG A 56 -9.13 -5.79 -9.60
N GLY A 57 -9.89 -4.72 -9.88
CA GLY A 57 -9.91 -3.50 -9.07
C GLY A 57 -10.15 -3.75 -7.58
N ASP A 58 -11.02 -4.70 -7.22
CA ASP A 58 -11.26 -5.05 -5.82
C ASP A 58 -10.00 -5.58 -5.11
N HIS A 59 -9.15 -6.33 -5.82
CA HIS A 59 -7.88 -6.80 -5.27
C HIS A 59 -6.85 -5.67 -5.19
N VAL A 60 -6.79 -4.78 -6.20
CA VAL A 60 -5.95 -3.58 -6.16
C VAL A 60 -6.30 -2.73 -4.94
N ARG A 61 -7.60 -2.51 -4.69
CA ARG A 61 -8.09 -1.78 -3.52
C ARG A 61 -7.60 -2.40 -2.21
N LEU A 62 -7.72 -3.73 -2.06
CA LEU A 62 -7.25 -4.43 -0.85
C LEU A 62 -5.74 -4.30 -0.65
N ILE A 63 -4.96 -4.39 -1.73
CA ILE A 63 -3.51 -4.20 -1.70
C ILE A 63 -3.17 -2.75 -1.30
N ALA A 64 -3.85 -1.77 -1.87
CA ALA A 64 -3.67 -0.36 -1.52
C ALA A 64 -3.97 -0.11 -0.03
N GLU A 65 -5.08 -0.61 0.48
CA GLU A 65 -5.44 -0.49 1.91
C GLU A 65 -4.40 -1.12 2.82
N PHE A 66 -3.91 -2.32 2.45
CA PHE A 66 -2.82 -2.98 3.17
C PHE A 66 -1.59 -2.08 3.28
N GLY A 67 -1.13 -1.50 2.17
CA GLY A 67 0.04 -0.64 2.19
C GLY A 67 -0.18 0.72 2.86
N LEU A 68 -1.35 1.34 2.68
CA LEU A 68 -1.72 2.57 3.39
C LEU A 68 -1.69 2.39 4.91
N ALA A 69 -2.09 1.22 5.42
CA ALA A 69 -2.01 0.90 6.84
C ALA A 69 -0.56 0.73 7.37
N LEU A 70 0.41 0.49 6.47
CA LEU A 70 1.83 0.36 6.82
C LEU A 70 2.59 1.69 6.73
N LEU A 71 2.10 2.67 5.96
CA LEU A 71 2.76 3.97 5.75
C LEU A 71 3.20 4.68 7.04
N PRO A 72 2.38 4.78 8.11
CA PRO A 72 2.81 5.46 9.34
C PRO A 72 4.06 4.85 9.97
N ARG A 73 4.27 3.53 9.81
CA ARG A 73 5.44 2.83 10.34
C ARG A 73 6.65 2.92 9.40
N ALA A 74 6.43 3.09 8.09
CA ALA A 74 7.48 3.18 7.09
C ALA A 74 8.08 4.60 6.99
N LEU A 75 7.33 5.62 7.40
CA LEU A 75 7.84 7.00 7.45
C LEU A 75 9.06 7.10 8.36
N LYS A 76 10.14 7.67 7.80
CA LYS A 76 11.38 7.98 8.53
C LYS A 76 11.37 9.44 8.96
N GLY A 77 12.08 9.73 10.05
CA GLY A 77 12.24 11.10 10.56
C GLY A 77 11.35 11.40 11.78
N PRO A 78 11.21 12.68 12.15
CA PRO A 78 10.45 13.08 13.32
C PRO A 78 8.98 12.68 13.20
N ARG A 79 8.39 12.27 14.33
CA ARG A 79 6.96 11.99 14.41
C ARG A 79 6.17 13.25 14.07
N ARG A 80 5.13 13.09 13.24
CA ARG A 80 4.22 14.16 12.84
C ARG A 80 2.83 13.81 13.35
N ASP A 81 2.24 14.66 14.17
CA ASP A 81 0.88 14.47 14.69
C ASP A 81 -0.15 15.05 13.71
N VAL A 82 -0.10 14.56 12.48
CA VAL A 82 -0.97 14.96 11.35
C VAL A 82 -1.41 13.73 10.57
N SER A 83 -2.51 13.89 9.84
CA SER A 83 -2.98 12.92 8.85
C SER A 83 -2.59 13.35 7.44
N ALA A 84 -2.60 12.41 6.50
CA ALA A 84 -2.56 12.69 5.08
C ALA A 84 -3.79 12.07 4.39
N THR A 85 -4.33 12.75 3.39
CA THR A 85 -5.36 12.19 2.52
C THR A 85 -4.68 11.58 1.30
N VAL A 86 -4.96 10.32 1.01
CA VAL A 86 -4.51 9.64 -0.21
C VAL A 86 -5.71 9.37 -1.09
N VAL A 87 -5.68 9.89 -2.31
CA VAL A 87 -6.72 9.71 -3.34
C VAL A 87 -6.14 8.85 -4.45
N LEU A 88 -6.53 7.58 -4.51
CA LEU A 88 -6.14 6.71 -5.60
C LEU A 88 -7.22 6.70 -6.69
N THR A 89 -6.82 6.92 -7.93
CA THR A 89 -7.71 6.91 -9.10
C THR A 89 -7.61 5.59 -9.87
N GLY A 90 -8.52 5.34 -10.81
CA GLY A 90 -8.48 4.13 -11.63
C GLY A 90 -9.03 2.87 -10.93
N PRO A 91 -8.74 1.66 -11.47
CA PRO A 91 -9.20 0.40 -10.91
C PRO A 91 -8.72 0.19 -9.47
N GLY A 92 -9.67 0.00 -8.54
CA GLY A 92 -9.35 -0.13 -7.12
C GLY A 92 -9.11 1.21 -6.40
N GLY A 93 -9.41 2.33 -7.06
CA GLY A 93 -9.34 3.66 -6.50
C GLY A 93 -10.26 3.91 -5.29
N GLY A 94 -10.05 5.05 -4.65
CA GLY A 94 -10.74 5.46 -3.44
C GLY A 94 -10.07 6.66 -2.77
N THR A 95 -10.63 7.10 -1.65
CA THR A 95 -10.04 8.14 -0.82
C THR A 95 -9.90 7.62 0.60
N TRP A 96 -8.71 7.79 1.18
CA TRP A 96 -8.40 7.37 2.54
C TRP A 96 -7.73 8.51 3.30
N THR A 97 -8.09 8.69 4.57
CA THR A 97 -7.34 9.54 5.49
C THR A 97 -6.46 8.65 6.34
N VAL A 98 -5.15 8.81 6.20
CA VAL A 98 -4.12 8.03 6.90
C VAL A 98 -3.59 8.85 8.07
N PRO A 99 -3.91 8.49 9.34
CA PRO A 99 -3.29 9.11 10.50
C PRO A 99 -1.82 8.66 10.59
N LEU A 100 -0.88 9.60 10.68
CA LEU A 100 0.55 9.27 10.78
C LEU A 100 1.01 9.05 12.22
N SER A 101 0.13 9.34 13.17
CA SER A 101 0.29 9.06 14.60
C SER A 101 -1.07 8.95 15.30
N PRO A 102 -1.16 8.26 16.45
CA PRO A 102 -2.36 8.28 17.30
C PRO A 102 -2.86 9.68 17.72
N ALA A 103 -2.00 10.70 17.70
CA ALA A 103 -2.35 12.08 18.05
C ALA A 103 -2.67 12.95 16.82
N SER A 104 -2.86 12.33 15.64
CA SER A 104 -3.14 13.07 14.41
C SER A 104 -4.45 13.86 14.51
N GLY A 105 -4.34 15.19 14.50
CA GLY A 105 -5.49 16.08 14.67
C GLY A 105 -6.00 16.74 13.38
N ARG A 106 -5.10 17.05 12.43
CA ARG A 106 -5.45 17.72 11.16
C ARG A 106 -4.85 17.00 9.96
N VAL A 107 -5.45 17.16 8.79
CA VAL A 107 -4.85 16.75 7.51
C VAL A 107 -3.83 17.80 7.07
N ALA A 108 -2.59 17.39 6.83
CA ALA A 108 -1.50 18.28 6.44
C ALA A 108 -1.11 18.18 4.95
N ALA A 109 -1.45 17.08 4.29
CA ALA A 109 -1.20 16.89 2.86
C ALA A 109 -2.29 16.02 2.23
N LEU A 110 -2.56 16.28 0.95
CA LEU A 110 -3.29 15.39 0.06
C LEU A 110 -2.33 14.88 -1.01
N VAL A 111 -2.35 13.59 -1.29
CA VAL A 111 -1.59 12.94 -2.37
C VAL A 111 -2.56 12.21 -3.28
N SER A 112 -2.47 12.42 -4.59
CA SER A 112 -3.25 11.67 -5.57
C SER A 112 -2.38 10.98 -6.60
N ALA A 113 -2.69 9.72 -6.88
CA ALA A 113 -1.99 8.89 -7.86
C ALA A 113 -2.94 7.84 -8.45
N GLU A 114 -2.52 7.16 -9.51
CA GLU A 114 -3.26 5.99 -10.03
C GLU A 114 -3.02 4.77 -9.11
N ALA A 115 -4.05 3.99 -8.84
CA ALA A 115 -4.04 2.94 -7.82
C ALA A 115 -3.07 1.79 -8.14
N VAL A 116 -3.06 1.30 -9.38
CA VAL A 116 -2.15 0.24 -9.81
C VAL A 116 -0.70 0.71 -9.73
N ASP A 117 -0.43 1.93 -10.19
CA ASP A 117 0.90 2.55 -10.13
C ASP A 117 1.35 2.78 -8.68
N PHE A 118 0.45 3.17 -7.77
CA PHE A 118 0.75 3.24 -6.34
C PHE A 118 1.13 1.86 -5.78
N CYS A 119 0.41 0.79 -6.14
CA CYS A 119 0.80 -0.55 -5.71
C CYS A 119 2.15 -1.00 -6.31
N ARG A 120 2.47 -0.63 -7.54
CA ARG A 120 3.80 -0.88 -8.14
C ARG A 120 4.91 -0.05 -7.48
N LEU A 121 4.61 1.18 -7.06
CA LEU A 121 5.50 1.98 -6.22
C LEU A 121 5.77 1.26 -4.90
N MET A 122 4.73 0.77 -4.23
CA MET A 122 4.89 0.00 -2.99
C MET A 122 5.76 -1.23 -3.18
N ALA A 123 5.63 -1.88 -4.35
CA ALA A 123 6.47 -3.02 -4.71
C ALA A 123 7.92 -2.62 -5.01
N GLY A 124 8.31 -1.34 -5.02
CA GLY A 124 9.65 -0.91 -5.44
C GLY A 124 9.87 -1.01 -6.95
N ARG A 125 8.81 -1.20 -7.75
CA ARG A 125 8.87 -1.30 -9.22
C ARG A 125 8.61 0.05 -9.92
N ARG A 126 8.46 1.13 -9.14
CA ARG A 126 8.45 2.51 -9.63
C ARG A 126 9.41 3.36 -8.79
N PRO A 127 10.32 4.13 -9.40
CA PRO A 127 11.21 5.01 -8.65
C PRO A 127 10.41 6.14 -7.97
N PRO A 128 10.54 6.35 -6.64
CA PRO A 128 9.76 7.38 -5.93
C PRO A 128 10.11 8.81 -6.41
N ALA A 129 11.33 9.04 -6.88
CA ALA A 129 11.78 10.34 -7.37
C ALA A 129 11.09 10.80 -8.67
N THR A 130 10.59 9.84 -9.46
CA THR A 130 9.92 10.11 -10.75
C THR A 130 8.49 9.55 -10.77
N PHE A 131 7.96 9.15 -9.61
CA PHE A 131 6.62 8.62 -9.51
C PHE A 131 5.60 9.72 -9.82
N PRO A 132 4.64 9.51 -10.74
CA PRO A 132 3.63 10.51 -11.05
C PRO A 132 2.60 10.58 -9.92
N TYR A 133 2.56 11.71 -9.22
CA TYR A 133 1.51 12.03 -8.26
C TYR A 133 1.22 13.53 -8.28
N ALA A 134 -0.01 13.90 -7.91
CA ALA A 134 -0.38 15.27 -7.57
C ALA A 134 -0.38 15.42 -6.04
N ALA A 135 -0.08 16.62 -5.54
CA ALA A 135 -0.12 16.90 -4.12
C ALA A 135 -0.60 18.30 -3.79
N GLU A 136 -1.27 18.44 -2.65
CA GLU A 136 -1.69 19.70 -2.05
C GLU A 136 -1.29 19.72 -0.57
N GLY A 137 -1.14 20.92 0.00
CA GLY A 137 -0.70 21.10 1.39
C GLY A 137 0.82 21.04 1.52
N ASP A 138 1.33 20.25 2.47
CA ASP A 138 2.75 20.12 2.78
C ASP A 138 3.49 19.26 1.71
N PRO A 139 4.32 19.87 0.84
CA PRO A 139 4.99 19.13 -0.24
C PRO A 139 6.12 18.23 0.27
N ALA A 140 6.69 18.54 1.44
CA ALA A 140 7.71 17.68 2.04
C ALA A 140 7.07 16.39 2.56
N LEU A 141 5.94 16.51 3.25
CA LEU A 141 5.18 15.35 3.70
C LEU A 141 4.70 14.48 2.53
N ALA A 142 4.18 15.10 1.46
CA ALA A 142 3.75 14.36 0.27
C ALA A 142 4.90 13.53 -0.33
N ARG A 143 6.08 14.13 -0.48
CA ARG A 143 7.28 13.43 -0.95
C ARG A 143 7.71 12.32 0.00
N ASP A 144 7.72 12.58 1.31
CA ASP A 144 8.12 11.60 2.32
C ASP A 144 7.18 10.38 2.31
N LEU A 145 5.87 10.59 2.10
CA LEU A 145 4.89 9.50 1.95
C LEU A 145 5.16 8.66 0.71
N VAL A 146 5.46 9.28 -0.44
CA VAL A 146 5.81 8.55 -1.68
C VAL A 146 7.09 7.75 -1.50
N HIS A 147 8.10 8.30 -0.83
CA HIS A 147 9.34 7.58 -0.55
C HIS A 147 9.14 6.45 0.46
N ALA A 148 8.33 6.66 1.50
CA ALA A 148 7.99 5.63 2.47
C ALA A 148 7.22 4.48 1.81
N ALA A 149 6.24 4.79 0.95
CA ALA A 149 5.51 3.79 0.16
C ALA A 149 6.47 2.87 -0.59
N ALA A 150 7.49 3.43 -1.25
CA ALA A 150 8.48 2.67 -2.02
C ALA A 150 9.34 1.69 -1.20
N THR A 151 9.26 1.74 0.13
CA THR A 151 9.99 0.83 1.03
C THR A 151 9.14 -0.32 1.58
N LEU A 152 7.86 -0.42 1.18
CA LEU A 152 6.93 -1.42 1.70
C LEU A 152 7.03 -2.79 1.00
N GLY A 153 7.80 -2.87 -0.09
CA GLY A 153 8.02 -4.10 -0.85
C GLY A 153 8.71 -5.19 -0.02
N CYS A 154 8.61 -6.43 -0.48
CA CYS A 154 9.04 -7.62 0.26
C CYS A 154 10.45 -8.11 -0.08
N ASP A 155 11.24 -7.32 -0.82
CA ASP A 155 12.64 -7.64 -1.15
C ASP A 155 13.61 -7.22 -0.03
#